data_AF-A0A0B3VZZ5-F1
#
_entry.id   AF-A0A0B3VZZ5-F1
#
_cell.length_a   1.000
_cell.length_b   1.000
_cell.length_c   1.000
_cell.angle_alpha   90.00
_cell.angle_beta   90.00
_cell.angle_gamma   90.00
#
_symmetry.space_group_name_H-M   'P 1'
#
loop_
_entity.id
_entity.type
_entity.pdbx_description
1 polymer ?
#
loop_
_entity_poly.entity_id
_entity_poly.type
_entity_poly.pdbx_seq_one_letter_code
_entity_poly.pdbx_strand_id
1 'polypeptide(L)'
;MDPSGAFFKYANEAYKISEYLSENKRDVYISSYENLKFLIDNLEELCDCIDYELIDLFDMIDPASKENLSQNEKEDLYSRLEKINSNKTVSVEIKNGIQYIMQHKS
;
A
#
# COMPACT_ATOMS: atom_id res chain seq x y z
N MET A 1 -19.50 17.88 8.52
CA MET A 1 -18.97 17.91 7.15
C MET A 1 -17.47 18.08 7.28
N ASP A 2 -16.68 17.18 6.69
CA ASP A 2 -15.23 17.32 6.62
C ASP A 2 -14.90 18.50 5.68
N PRO A 3 -14.48 19.67 6.20
CA PRO A 3 -14.23 20.86 5.38
C PRO A 3 -12.97 20.73 4.53
N SER A 4 -12.11 19.74 4.83
CA SER A 4 -10.82 19.54 4.16
C SER A 4 -10.94 18.74 2.86
N GLY A 5 -12.04 18.00 2.68
CA GLY A 5 -12.20 17.07 1.56
C GLY A 5 -11.36 15.79 1.68
N ALA A 6 -10.61 15.60 2.77
CA ALA A 6 -9.75 14.44 2.99
C ALA A 6 -10.54 13.12 2.97
N PHE A 7 -11.75 13.09 3.52
CA PHE A 7 -12.61 11.90 3.46
C PHE A 7 -12.94 11.49 2.02
N PHE A 8 -13.23 12.47 1.15
CA PHE A 8 -13.52 12.19 -0.26
C PHE A 8 -12.27 11.75 -1.01
N LYS A 9 -11.10 12.31 -0.67
CA LYS A 9 -9.80 11.91 -1.22
C LYS A 9 -9.46 10.46 -0.86
N TYR A 10 -9.52 10.11 0.43
CA TYR A 10 -9.29 8.76 0.94
C TYR A 10 -10.27 7.73 0.35
N ALA A 11 -11.56 8.08 0.25
CA ALA A 11 -12.55 7.20 -0.37
C ALA A 11 -12.28 6.93 -1.85
N ASN A 12 -11.78 7.95 -2.57
CA ASN A 12 -11.40 7.83 -3.98
C ASN A 12 -10.16 6.93 -4.15
N GLU A 13 -9.18 7.05 -3.26
CA GLU A 13 -7.95 6.23 -3.26
C GLU A 13 -8.25 4.76 -2.97
N ALA A 14 -9.01 4.49 -1.91
CA ALA A 14 -9.44 3.14 -1.58
C ALA A 14 -10.26 2.52 -2.73
N TYR A 15 -11.04 3.34 -3.45
CA TYR A 15 -11.77 2.92 -4.64
C TYR A 15 -10.82 2.51 -5.77
N LYS A 16 -9.76 3.28 -6.05
CA LYS A 16 -8.78 2.92 -7.10
C LYS A 16 -7.97 1.67 -6.79
N ILE A 17 -7.56 1.48 -5.55
CA ILE A 17 -6.92 0.22 -5.12
C ILE A 17 -7.91 -0.94 -5.29
N SER A 18 -9.18 -0.73 -4.95
CA SER A 18 -10.23 -1.73 -5.14
C SER A 18 -10.48 -2.06 -6.62
N GLU A 19 -10.47 -1.06 -7.52
CA GLU A 19 -10.53 -1.27 -8.97
C GLU A 19 -9.33 -2.10 -9.45
N TYR A 20 -8.10 -1.73 -9.06
CA TYR A 20 -6.89 -2.47 -9.43
C TYR A 20 -6.93 -3.93 -8.95
N LEU A 21 -7.41 -4.19 -7.71
CA LEU A 21 -7.63 -5.54 -7.21
C LEU A 21 -8.68 -6.29 -8.04
N SER A 22 -9.79 -5.64 -8.38
CA SER A 22 -10.88 -6.24 -9.15
C SER A 22 -10.46 -6.59 -10.58
N GLU A 23 -9.73 -5.71 -11.25
CA GLU A 23 -9.15 -5.94 -12.59
C GLU A 23 -8.20 -7.15 -12.59
N ASN A 24 -7.50 -7.36 -11.47
CA ASN A 24 -6.62 -8.50 -11.23
C ASN A 24 -7.33 -9.73 -10.61
N LYS A 25 -8.66 -9.78 -10.69
CA LYS A 25 -9.53 -10.90 -10.25
C LYS A 25 -9.40 -11.25 -8.77
N ARG A 26 -9.13 -10.25 -7.93
CA ARG A 26 -9.09 -10.38 -6.47
C ARG A 26 -10.35 -9.82 -5.84
N ASP A 27 -10.60 -10.21 -4.59
CA ASP A 27 -11.57 -9.50 -3.78
C ASP A 27 -11.05 -8.08 -3.45
N VAL A 28 -11.97 -7.16 -3.18
CA VAL A 28 -11.65 -5.75 -2.95
C VAL A 28 -11.30 -5.45 -1.50
N TYR A 29 -11.16 -6.46 -0.64
CA TYR A 29 -10.83 -6.25 0.77
C TYR A 29 -9.33 -6.00 0.93
N ILE A 30 -8.94 -4.73 0.83
CA ILE A 30 -7.54 -4.27 0.84
C ILE A 30 -6.78 -4.84 2.04
N SER A 31 -7.38 -4.87 3.23
CA SER A 31 -6.71 -5.27 4.48
C SER A 31 -6.45 -6.78 4.62
N SER A 32 -6.78 -7.61 3.63
CA SER A 32 -6.40 -9.03 3.67
C SER A 32 -4.89 -9.20 3.44
N TYR A 33 -4.29 -10.21 4.09
CA TYR A 33 -2.89 -10.53 3.86
C TYR A 33 -2.58 -10.76 2.38
N GLU A 34 -3.39 -11.55 1.68
CA GLU A 34 -3.15 -11.87 0.27
C GLU A 34 -3.29 -10.67 -0.67
N ASN A 35 -4.16 -9.71 -0.34
CA ASN A 35 -4.28 -8.49 -1.14
C ASN A 35 -3.16 -7.50 -0.83
N LEU A 36 -2.77 -7.31 0.43
CA LEU A 36 -1.60 -6.48 0.76
C LEU A 36 -0.32 -7.03 0.14
N LYS A 37 -0.13 -8.34 0.21
CA LYS A 37 0.99 -9.02 -0.45
C LYS A 37 0.98 -8.78 -1.95
N PHE A 38 -0.18 -8.87 -2.59
CA PHE A 38 -0.31 -8.58 -4.02
C PHE A 38 -0.03 -7.12 -4.36
N LEU A 39 -0.56 -6.17 -3.60
CA LEU A 39 -0.36 -4.74 -3.82
C LEU A 39 1.12 -4.37 -3.64
N ILE A 40 1.80 -4.91 -2.63
CA ILE A 40 3.23 -4.70 -2.40
C ILE A 40 4.05 -5.34 -3.54
N ASP A 41 3.74 -6.56 -3.96
CA ASP A 41 4.46 -7.24 -5.04
C ASP A 41 4.32 -6.51 -6.39
N ASN A 42 3.26 -5.71 -6.59
CA ASN A 42 3.01 -4.93 -7.81
C ASN A 42 3.03 -3.42 -7.58
N LEU A 43 3.79 -2.96 -6.57
CA LEU A 43 3.75 -1.59 -6.10
C LEU A 43 4.13 -0.55 -7.17
N GLU A 44 5.04 -0.88 -8.09
CA GLU A 44 5.41 0.03 -9.19
C GLU A 44 4.24 0.27 -10.15
N GLU A 45 3.58 -0.80 -10.61
CA GLU A 45 2.39 -0.68 -11.47
C GLU A 45 1.24 0.02 -10.73
N LEU A 46 1.05 -0.34 -9.45
CA LEU A 46 0.04 0.30 -8.61
C LEU A 46 0.24 1.81 -8.51
N CYS A 47 1.50 2.26 -8.35
CA CYS A 47 1.82 3.70 -8.33
C CYS A 47 1.56 4.37 -9.69
N ASP A 48 1.77 3.68 -10.81
CA ASP A 48 1.48 4.21 -12.15
C ASP A 48 -0.03 4.32 -12.44
N CYS A 49 -0.85 3.46 -11.81
CA CYS A 49 -2.31 3.50 -11.94
C CYS A 49 -3.00 4.52 -11.00
N ILE A 50 -2.26 5.03 -10.02
CA ILE A 50 -2.77 5.85 -8.91
C ILE A 50 -2.25 7.28 -9.10
N ASP A 51 -3.14 8.17 -9.57
CA ASP A 51 -2.91 9.61 -9.80
C ASP A 51 -2.71 10.45 -8.50
N TYR A 52 -2.18 9.87 -7.42
CA TYR A 52 -2.27 10.41 -6.06
C TYR A 52 -0.93 10.78 -5.41
N GLU A 53 -1.02 11.45 -4.25
CA GLU A 53 0.11 11.60 -3.33
C GLU A 53 0.46 10.22 -2.76
N LEU A 54 1.64 9.73 -3.10
CA LEU A 54 2.13 8.40 -2.71
C LEU A 54 1.96 8.11 -1.21
N ILE A 55 2.02 9.12 -0.34
CA ILE A 55 1.90 8.97 1.11
C ILE A 55 0.59 8.28 1.53
N ASP A 56 -0.54 8.58 0.89
CA ASP A 56 -1.83 7.99 1.24
C ASP A 56 -1.91 6.51 0.83
N LEU A 57 -1.28 6.15 -0.30
CA LEU A 57 -1.11 4.75 -0.72
C LEU A 57 -0.28 3.96 0.30
N PHE A 58 0.84 4.53 0.74
CA PHE A 58 1.73 3.88 1.70
C PHE A 58 1.04 3.67 3.06
N ASP A 59 0.20 4.61 3.51
CA ASP A 59 -0.64 4.42 4.70
C ASP A 59 -1.66 3.28 4.51
N MET A 60 -2.24 3.14 3.32
CA MET A 60 -3.20 2.06 3.04
C MET A 60 -2.57 0.67 3.00
N ILE A 61 -1.32 0.54 2.53
CA ILE A 61 -0.62 -0.75 2.45
C ILE A 61 0.23 -1.07 3.68
N ASP A 62 0.37 -0.14 4.63
CA ASP A 62 1.18 -0.33 5.84
C ASP A 62 0.67 -1.52 6.67
N PRO A 63 1.47 -2.59 6.86
CA PRO A 63 1.12 -3.73 7.69
C PRO A 63 0.85 -3.38 9.16
N ALA A 64 1.47 -2.32 9.72
CA ALA A 64 1.27 -1.91 11.11
C ALA A 64 -0.19 -1.56 11.38
N SER A 65 -0.83 -0.86 10.43
CA SER A 65 -2.21 -0.39 10.51
C SER A 65 -3.27 -1.50 10.48
N LYS A 66 -2.88 -2.76 10.25
CA LYS A 66 -3.80 -3.88 10.06
C LYS A 66 -3.89 -4.73 11.32
N GLU A 67 -4.95 -4.53 12.09
CA GLU A 67 -5.22 -5.26 13.33
C GLU A 67 -5.50 -6.75 13.11
N ASN A 68 -5.97 -7.11 11.91
CA ASN A 68 -6.33 -8.47 11.54
C ASN A 68 -5.15 -9.34 11.07
N LEU A 69 -3.95 -8.77 10.93
CA LEU A 69 -2.76 -9.52 10.53
C LEU A 69 -1.99 -10.04 11.74
N SER A 70 -1.56 -11.29 11.67
CA SER A 70 -0.61 -11.87 12.61
C SER A 70 0.78 -11.23 12.47
N GLN A 71 1.60 -11.37 13.51
CA GLN A 71 2.97 -10.87 13.50
C GLN A 71 3.79 -11.45 12.33
N ASN A 72 3.64 -12.75 12.04
CA ASN A 72 4.35 -13.41 10.95
C ASN A 72 3.94 -12.84 9.57
N GLU A 73 2.65 -12.54 9.37
CA GLU A 73 2.17 -11.93 8.13
C GLU A 73 2.73 -10.52 7.98
N LYS A 74 2.76 -9.72 9.05
CA LYS A 74 3.38 -8.38 9.03
C LYS A 74 4.86 -8.47 8.67
N GLU A 75 5.60 -9.42 9.27
CA GLU A 75 7.02 -9.62 8.98
C GLU A 75 7.30 -10.06 7.53
N ASP A 76 6.45 -10.90 6.93
CA ASP A 76 6.56 -11.25 5.51
C ASP A 76 6.36 -10.01 4.61
N LEU A 77 5.32 -9.22 4.87
CA LEU A 77 5.03 -8.00 4.11
C LEU A 77 6.18 -6.98 4.22
N TYR A 78 6.73 -6.78 5.42
CA TYR A 78 7.90 -5.91 5.60
C TYR A 78 9.13 -6.43 4.85
N SER A 79 9.37 -7.73 4.89
CA SER A 79 10.49 -8.34 4.15
C SER A 79 10.37 -8.14 2.64
N ARG A 80 9.14 -8.05 2.10
CA ARG A 80 8.90 -7.71 0.69
C ARG A 80 9.20 -6.25 0.39
N LEU A 81 8.71 -5.34 1.25
CA LEU A 81 9.01 -3.90 1.14
C LEU A 81 10.53 -3.64 1.18
N GLU A 82 11.27 -4.31 2.07
CA GLU A 82 12.74 -4.22 2.13
C GLU A 82 13.43 -4.69 0.83
N LYS A 83 12.92 -5.77 0.22
CA LYS A 83 13.43 -6.26 -1.08
C LYS A 83 13.20 -5.25 -2.20
N ILE A 84 12.02 -4.64 -2.24
CA ILE A 84 11.69 -3.59 -3.23
C ILE A 84 12.57 -2.36 -3.02
N ASN A 85 12.73 -1.90 -1.77
CA ASN A 85 13.57 -0.74 -1.44
C ASN A 85 15.06 -0.95 -1.81
N SER A 86 15.53 -2.20 -1.75
CA SER A 86 16.90 -2.57 -2.15
C SER A 86 17.09 -2.66 -3.67
N ASN A 87 16.01 -2.70 -4.46
CA ASN A 87 16.10 -2.78 -5.92
C ASN A 87 16.55 -1.44 -6.53
N LYS A 88 17.59 -1.46 -7.36
CA LYS A 88 18.15 -0.25 -7.98
C LYS A 88 17.23 0.39 -9.02
N THR A 89 16.33 -0.38 -9.64
CA THR A 89 15.45 0.13 -10.71
C THR A 89 14.21 0.85 -10.20
N VAL A 90 13.78 0.55 -8.98
CA VAL A 90 12.60 1.16 -8.34
C VAL A 90 12.85 2.67 -8.16
N SER A 91 11.81 3.46 -8.45
CA SER A 91 11.85 4.92 -8.35
C SER A 91 12.19 5.41 -6.94
N VAL A 92 12.75 6.62 -6.85
CA VAL A 92 13.14 7.22 -5.57
C VAL A 92 11.90 7.51 -4.73
N GLU A 93 10.80 7.89 -5.38
CA GLU A 93 9.53 8.20 -4.74
C GLU A 93 8.94 6.98 -4.04
N ILE A 94 8.93 5.81 -4.69
CA ILE A 94 8.48 4.55 -4.08
C ILE A 94 9.39 4.17 -2.91
N LYS A 95 10.71 4.30 -3.07
CA LYS A 95 11.67 4.03 -1.99
C LYS A 95 11.44 4.92 -0.77
N ASN A 96 11.17 6.20 -0.97
CA ASN A 96 10.89 7.13 0.12
C ASN A 96 9.61 6.74 0.87
N GLY A 97 8.56 6.34 0.14
CA GLY A 97 7.34 5.84 0.75
C GLY A 97 7.53 4.54 1.54
N ILE A 98 8.32 3.60 1.01
CA ILE A 98 8.70 2.39 1.75
C ILE A 98 9.47 2.75 3.03
N GLN A 99 10.45 3.66 2.94
CA GLN A 99 11.22 4.10 4.11
C GLN A 99 10.33 4.76 5.17
N TYR A 100 9.31 5.51 4.76
CA TYR A 100 8.31 6.06 5.68
C TYR A 100 7.59 4.96 6.47
N ILE A 101 7.12 3.89 5.81
CA ILE A 101 6.54 2.72 6.50
C ILE A 101 7.58 2.10 7.45
N MET A 102 8.80 1.85 6.97
CA MET A 102 9.83 1.17 7.78
C MET A 102 10.19 1.93 9.06
N GLN A 103 10.14 3.27 9.05
CA GLN A 103 10.40 4.10 10.23
C GLN A 103 9.31 4.01 11.30
N HIS A 104 8.10 3.59 10.93
CA HIS A 104 6.93 3.51 11.81
C HIS A 104 6.46 2.08 12.09
N LYS A 105 7.23 1.07 11.63
CA LYS A 105 7.01 -0.34 11.93
C LYS A 105 6.93 -0.56 13.44
N SER A 106 5.72 -0.86 13.92
CA SER A 106 5.40 -1.18 15.32
C SER A 106 5.11 -2.67 15.49
#